data_AF-A0A821F6H4-F1
#
_entry.id   AF-A0A821F6H4-F1
#
_cell.length_a   1.000
_cell.length_b   1.000
_cell.length_c   1.000
_cell.angle_alpha   90.00
_cell.angle_beta   90.00
_cell.angle_gamma   90.00
#
_symmetry.space_group_name_H-M   'P 1'
#
loop_
_entity.id
_entity.type
_entity.pdbx_description
1 polymer ?
#
loop_
_entity_poly.entity_id
_entity_poly.type
_entity_poly.pdbx_seq_one_letter_code
_entity_poly.pdbx_strand_id
1 'polypeptide(L)'
;MELFSIGVNVLLTYWNKDFIDTFQRYDRPAFLRSLLYFTFIAITIIIVSVYKDYLTQLFLLRWRRWLTNDFLSKYLSKHAYYHMSLLKNDRPTINDTNDNPDQRISMDINSYTENIYTLAIGLLNAFVSLVSYVIVLWSLSGMIRIKITPNFSFEIKGLMVWSALIYAGLGTVITNLIGRALFHLKYVQEAF
;
A
#
# COMPACT_ATOMS: atom_id res chain seq x y z
N MET A 1 3.49 -9.48 -1.89
CA MET A 1 4.37 -8.36 -2.26
C MET A 1 4.63 -7.42 -1.10
N GLU A 2 3.58 -6.88 -0.50
CA GLU A 2 3.73 -5.99 0.65
C GLU A 2 3.83 -6.75 1.99
N LEU A 3 3.29 -7.96 2.08
CA LEU A 3 3.46 -8.85 3.23
C LEU A 3 4.92 -9.16 3.55
N PHE A 4 5.75 -9.35 2.50
CA PHE A 4 7.19 -9.51 2.66
C PHE A 4 7.83 -8.23 3.21
N SER A 5 7.43 -7.06 2.68
CA SER A 5 7.89 -5.76 3.18
C SER A 5 7.56 -5.57 4.66
N ILE A 6 6.36 -5.98 5.09
CA ILE A 6 5.96 -5.92 6.50
C ILE A 6 6.83 -6.84 7.36
N GLY A 7 7.01 -8.10 6.94
CA GLY A 7 7.90 -9.04 7.65
C GLY A 7 9.33 -8.53 7.75
N VAL A 8 9.84 -7.89 6.69
CA VAL A 8 11.14 -7.21 6.68
C VAL A 8 11.17 -6.04 7.66
N ASN A 9 10.15 -5.19 7.67
CA ASN A 9 10.06 -4.07 8.62
C ASN A 9 10.03 -4.57 10.07
N VAL A 10 9.29 -5.64 10.35
CA VAL A 10 9.25 -6.28 11.68
C VAL A 10 10.64 -6.81 12.05
N LEU A 11 11.30 -7.55 11.14
CA LEU A 11 12.65 -8.08 11.35
C LEU A 11 13.66 -6.97 11.61
N LEU A 12 13.62 -5.88 10.81
CA LEU A 12 14.45 -4.70 10.99
C LEU A 12 14.16 -3.99 12.30
N THR A 13 12.91 -3.97 12.76
CA THR A 13 12.55 -3.37 14.05
C THR A 13 13.19 -4.13 15.21
N TYR A 14 13.11 -5.46 15.21
CA TYR A 14 13.78 -6.28 16.22
C TYR A 14 15.30 -6.16 16.14
N TRP A 15 15.87 -6.22 14.94
CA TRP A 15 17.31 -6.02 14.75
C TRP A 15 17.78 -4.65 15.25
N ASN A 16 17.02 -3.58 14.98
CA ASN A 16 17.35 -2.24 15.43
C ASN A 16 17.38 -2.15 16.96
N LYS A 17 16.39 -2.74 17.63
CA LYS A 17 16.38 -2.85 19.09
C LYS A 17 17.66 -3.53 19.59
N ASP A 18 17.98 -4.72 19.09
CA ASP A 18 19.14 -5.49 19.53
C ASP A 18 20.45 -4.74 19.25
N PHE A 19 20.54 -4.06 18.11
CA PHE A 19 21.69 -3.24 17.73
C PHE A 19 21.88 -2.05 18.69
N ILE A 20 20.81 -1.33 19.04
CA ILE A 20 20.86 -0.24 20.02
C ILE A 20 21.25 -0.76 21.41
N ASP A 21 20.76 -1.92 21.81
CA ASP A 21 21.13 -2.55 23.09
C ASP A 21 22.64 -2.88 23.16
N THR A 22 23.30 -3.17 22.03
CA THR A 22 24.77 -3.37 22.02
C THR A 22 25.54 -2.11 22.41
N PHE A 23 25.08 -0.92 22.01
CA PHE A 23 25.70 0.35 22.41
C PHE A 23 25.51 0.61 23.90
N GLN A 24 24.30 0.36 24.42
CA GLN A 24 24.01 0.55 25.84
C GLN A 24 24.89 -0.32 26.74
N ARG A 25 25.21 -1.54 26.29
CA ARG A 25 26.05 -2.50 27.02
C ARG A 25 27.56 -2.34 26.75
N TYR A 26 27.95 -1.44 25.86
CA TYR A 26 29.35 -1.29 25.39
C TYR A 26 29.98 -2.61 24.92
N ASP A 27 29.18 -3.50 24.33
CA ASP A 27 29.60 -4.84 23.91
C ASP A 27 30.09 -4.85 22.45
N ARG A 28 31.43 -4.76 22.27
CA ARG A 28 32.09 -4.76 20.96
C ARG A 28 31.87 -6.03 20.13
N PRO A 29 32.04 -7.27 20.66
CA PRO A 29 31.80 -8.47 19.86
C PRO A 29 30.33 -8.64 19.48
N ALA A 30 29.38 -8.27 20.34
CA ALA A 30 27.95 -8.29 19.98
C ALA A 30 27.65 -7.30 18.85
N PHE A 31 28.22 -6.09 18.90
CA PHE A 31 28.08 -5.09 17.85
C PHE A 31 28.53 -5.62 16.47
N LEU A 32 29.72 -6.22 16.39
CA LEU A 32 30.24 -6.78 15.13
C LEU A 32 29.36 -7.92 14.59
N ARG A 33 28.82 -8.76 15.48
CA ARG A 33 27.89 -9.83 15.10
C ARG A 33 26.58 -9.27 14.55
N SER A 34 26.01 -8.24 15.19
CA SER A 34 24.80 -7.57 14.72
C SER A 34 25.01 -6.87 13.37
N LEU A 35 26.21 -6.33 13.13
CA LEU A 35 26.58 -5.73 11.84
C LEU A 35 26.64 -6.78 10.72
N LEU A 36 27.28 -7.93 10.95
CA LEU A 36 27.33 -9.02 9.96
C LEU A 36 25.94 -9.60 9.69
N TYR A 37 25.13 -9.77 10.73
CA TYR A 37 23.75 -10.22 10.60
C TYR A 37 22.91 -9.25 9.77
N PHE A 38 23.10 -7.93 9.97
CA PHE A 38 22.48 -6.91 9.14
C PHE A 38 22.86 -7.02 7.67
N THR A 39 24.15 -7.28 7.37
CA THR A 39 24.60 -7.47 5.98
C THR A 39 23.85 -8.62 5.29
N PHE A 40 23.67 -9.75 5.97
CA PHE A 40 22.91 -10.88 5.44
C PHE A 40 21.42 -10.55 5.23
N ILE A 41 20.82 -9.84 6.20
CA ILE A 41 19.44 -9.35 6.08
C ILE A 41 19.32 -8.43 4.86
N ALA A 42 20.20 -7.45 4.72
CA ALA A 42 20.18 -6.47 3.63
C ALA A 42 20.32 -7.14 2.26
N ILE A 43 21.26 -8.08 2.10
CA ILE A 43 21.42 -8.85 0.85
C ILE A 43 20.13 -9.61 0.51
N THR A 44 19.55 -10.29 1.51
CA THR A 44 18.31 -11.05 1.32
C THR A 44 17.15 -10.14 0.90
N ILE A 45 17.02 -8.98 1.53
CA ILE A 45 16.00 -7.97 1.18
C ILE A 45 16.16 -7.53 -0.27
N ILE A 46 17.39 -7.20 -0.69
CA ILE A 46 17.66 -6.74 -2.06
C ILE A 46 17.28 -7.82 -3.07
N ILE A 47 17.73 -9.05 -2.87
CA ILE A 47 17.43 -10.17 -3.77
C ILE A 47 15.92 -10.36 -3.88
N VAL A 48 15.22 -10.47 -2.75
CA VAL A 48 13.77 -10.70 -2.77
C VAL A 48 13.03 -9.50 -3.39
N SER A 49 13.47 -8.27 -3.15
CA SER A 49 12.87 -7.07 -3.76
C SER A 49 12.98 -7.08 -5.28
N VAL A 50 14.16 -7.41 -5.82
CA VAL A 50 14.37 -7.46 -7.27
C VAL A 50 13.51 -8.58 -7.91
N TYR A 51 13.51 -9.78 -7.32
CA TYR A 51 12.67 -10.87 -7.82
C TYR A 51 11.17 -10.55 -7.72
N LYS A 52 10.75 -9.88 -6.64
CA LYS A 52 9.38 -9.38 -6.45
C LYS A 52 8.97 -8.46 -7.60
N ASP A 53 9.78 -7.45 -7.89
CA ASP A 53 9.44 -6.45 -8.91
C ASP A 53 9.37 -7.10 -10.29
N TYR A 54 10.32 -7.98 -10.59
CA TYR A 54 10.32 -8.76 -11.83
C TYR A 54 9.05 -9.62 -12.00
N LEU A 55 8.69 -10.39 -10.97
CA LEU A 55 7.49 -11.24 -11.02
C LEU A 55 6.20 -10.43 -11.12
N THR A 56 6.13 -9.29 -10.44
CA THR A 56 4.98 -8.38 -10.51
C THR A 56 4.81 -7.84 -11.92
N GLN A 57 5.88 -7.34 -12.53
CA GLN A 57 5.86 -6.83 -13.90
C GLN A 57 5.46 -7.92 -14.89
N LEU A 58 6.00 -9.13 -14.73
CA LEU A 58 5.64 -10.27 -15.58
C LEU A 58 4.14 -10.63 -15.46
N PHE A 59 3.61 -10.64 -14.24
CA PHE A 59 2.19 -10.88 -13.99
C PHE A 59 1.31 -9.82 -14.65
N LEU A 60 1.60 -8.54 -14.42
CA LEU A 60 0.86 -7.42 -15.02
C LEU A 60 0.90 -7.48 -16.55
N LEU A 61 2.06 -7.78 -17.14
CA LEU A 61 2.22 -7.91 -18.59
C LEU A 61 1.37 -9.06 -19.16
N ARG A 62 1.39 -10.24 -18.52
CA ARG A 62 0.58 -11.39 -18.96
C ARG A 62 -0.91 -11.11 -18.84
N TRP A 63 -1.31 -10.47 -17.74
CA TRP A 63 -2.71 -10.13 -17.51
C TRP A 63 -3.19 -9.09 -18.52
N ARG A 64 -2.42 -8.01 -18.74
CA ARG A 64 -2.69 -7.03 -19.78
C ARG A 64 -2.85 -7.68 -21.14
N ARG A 65 -1.91 -8.56 -21.54
CA ARG A 65 -1.98 -9.27 -22.82
C ARG A 65 -3.26 -10.10 -22.95
N TRP A 66 -3.66 -10.80 -21.89
CA TRP A 66 -4.90 -11.57 -21.88
C TRP A 66 -6.14 -10.68 -22.03
N LEU A 67 -6.22 -9.58 -21.26
CA LEU A 67 -7.32 -8.61 -21.34
C LEU A 67 -7.40 -7.97 -22.73
N THR A 68 -6.28 -7.50 -23.27
CA THR A 68 -6.25 -6.89 -24.61
C THR A 68 -6.74 -7.88 -25.66
N ASN A 69 -6.31 -9.14 -25.62
CA ASN A 69 -6.77 -10.15 -26.58
C ASN A 69 -8.27 -10.45 -26.44
N ASP A 70 -8.79 -10.56 -25.22
CA ASP A 70 -10.22 -10.78 -24.96
C ASP A 70 -11.07 -9.62 -25.49
N PHE A 71 -10.73 -8.37 -25.14
CA PHE A 71 -11.44 -7.18 -25.61
C PHE A 71 -11.32 -6.98 -27.13
N LEU A 72 -10.14 -7.20 -27.70
CA LEU A 72 -9.93 -7.11 -29.15
C LEU A 72 -10.74 -8.17 -29.90
N SER A 73 -10.80 -9.40 -29.38
CA SER A 73 -11.61 -10.47 -29.98
C SER A 73 -13.10 -10.12 -29.97
N LYS A 74 -13.60 -9.53 -28.88
CA LYS A 74 -14.98 -9.07 -28.76
C LYS A 74 -15.27 -7.91 -29.72
N TYR A 75 -14.33 -6.97 -29.85
CA TYR A 75 -14.45 -5.83 -30.75
C TYR A 75 -14.49 -6.22 -32.23
N LEU A 76 -13.70 -7.21 -32.63
CA LEU A 76 -13.68 -7.73 -34.00
C LEU A 76 -14.84 -8.71 -34.27
N SER A 77 -15.42 -9.31 -33.23
CA SER A 77 -16.56 -10.21 -33.38
C SER A 77 -17.85 -9.46 -33.77
N LYS A 78 -18.72 -10.14 -34.54
CA LYS A 78 -20.08 -9.68 -34.88
C LYS A 78 -20.16 -8.31 -35.58
N HIS A 79 -19.12 -7.90 -36.31
CA HIS A 79 -19.06 -6.58 -36.94
C HIS A 79 -19.34 -5.45 -35.95
N ALA A 80 -18.96 -5.61 -34.68
CA ALA A 80 -19.24 -4.61 -33.63
C ALA A 80 -18.64 -3.25 -33.99
N TYR A 81 -17.47 -3.21 -34.63
CA TYR A 81 -16.88 -2.00 -35.19
C TYR A 81 -17.83 -1.29 -36.19
N TYR A 82 -18.52 -2.05 -37.04
CA TYR A 82 -19.42 -1.52 -38.06
C TYR A 82 -20.69 -0.99 -37.42
N HIS A 83 -21.29 -1.74 -36.49
CA HIS A 83 -22.45 -1.28 -35.72
C HIS A 83 -22.16 -0.02 -34.89
N MET A 84 -20.98 0.08 -34.28
CA MET A 84 -20.54 1.30 -33.60
C MET A 84 -20.38 2.47 -34.56
N SER A 85 -19.82 2.24 -35.76
CA SER A 85 -19.68 3.29 -36.77
C SER A 85 -21.02 3.77 -37.35
N LEU A 86 -22.01 2.87 -37.46
CA LEU A 86 -23.36 3.23 -37.92
C LEU A 86 -24.14 4.02 -36.86
N LEU A 87 -24.09 3.60 -35.60
CA LEU A 87 -24.72 4.32 -34.48
C LEU A 87 -24.15 5.73 -34.29
N LYS A 88 -22.87 5.94 -34.63
CA LYS A 88 -22.19 7.24 -34.63
C LYS A 88 -22.70 8.19 -35.72
N ASN A 89 -23.24 7.66 -36.83
CA ASN A 89 -23.74 8.49 -37.95
C ASN A 89 -25.21 8.90 -37.79
N ASP A 90 -26.03 8.14 -37.03
CA ASP A 90 -27.47 8.39 -36.90
C ASP A 90 -27.86 9.45 -35.84
N ARG A 91 -26.96 9.81 -34.92
CA ARG A 91 -27.23 10.81 -33.86
C ARG A 91 -25.99 11.63 -33.53
N PRO A 92 -25.75 12.78 -34.18
CA PRO A 92 -24.63 13.65 -33.82
C PRO A 92 -24.98 14.33 -32.50
N THR A 93 -24.48 13.78 -31.39
CA THR A 93 -24.64 14.42 -30.08
C THR A 93 -23.41 15.31 -29.87
N ILE A 94 -23.59 16.49 -29.26
CA ILE A 94 -22.52 17.49 -29.05
C ILE A 94 -21.32 16.94 -28.23
N ASN A 95 -21.49 15.75 -27.60
CA ASN A 95 -20.46 15.00 -26.89
C ASN A 95 -19.96 13.74 -27.62
N ASP A 96 -20.15 13.61 -28.94
CA ASP A 96 -19.44 12.63 -29.78
C ASP A 96 -17.97 13.04 -29.92
N THR A 97 -17.29 13.16 -28.77
CA THR A 97 -15.85 13.23 -28.72
C THR A 97 -15.35 11.98 -29.42
N ASN A 98 -14.47 12.20 -30.40
CA ASN A 98 -13.88 11.20 -31.26
C ASN A 98 -12.97 10.25 -30.45
N ASP A 99 -13.56 9.43 -29.59
CA ASP A 99 -12.82 8.56 -28.69
C ASP A 99 -12.53 7.26 -29.44
N ASN A 100 -11.28 7.13 -29.85
CA ASN A 100 -10.80 6.03 -30.65
C ASN A 100 -10.93 4.72 -29.83
N PRO A 101 -11.77 3.75 -30.23
CA PRO A 101 -12.03 2.57 -29.40
C PRO A 101 -10.80 1.69 -29.18
N ASP A 102 -9.85 1.70 -30.11
CA ASP A 102 -8.51 1.11 -29.97
C ASP A 102 -7.66 1.85 -28.92
N GLN A 103 -7.76 3.18 -28.87
CA GLN A 103 -7.13 4.00 -27.85
C GLN A 103 -7.73 3.70 -26.46
N ARG A 104 -9.06 3.60 -26.36
CA ARG A 104 -9.73 3.19 -25.12
C ARG A 104 -9.34 1.78 -24.69
N ILE A 105 -9.36 0.79 -25.58
CA ILE A 105 -8.95 -0.59 -25.26
C ILE A 105 -7.50 -0.63 -24.76
N SER A 106 -6.58 0.12 -25.35
CA SER A 106 -5.17 0.12 -24.92
C SER A 106 -4.92 0.91 -23.63
N MET A 107 -5.48 2.12 -23.50
CA MET A 107 -5.29 2.99 -22.34
C MET A 107 -6.08 2.53 -21.12
N ASP A 108 -7.35 2.18 -21.28
CA ASP A 108 -8.21 1.80 -20.16
C ASP A 108 -7.80 0.46 -19.57
N ILE A 109 -7.43 -0.53 -20.39
CA ILE A 109 -6.95 -1.83 -19.88
C ILE A 109 -5.65 -1.65 -19.09
N ASN A 110 -4.77 -0.74 -19.51
CA ASN A 110 -3.56 -0.43 -18.76
C ASN A 110 -3.90 0.12 -17.37
N SER A 111 -4.63 1.24 -17.35
CA SER A 111 -5.02 1.92 -16.12
C SER A 111 -5.86 1.02 -15.21
N TYR A 112 -6.76 0.22 -15.77
CA TYR A 112 -7.60 -0.73 -15.03
C TYR A 112 -6.77 -1.79 -14.33
N THR A 113 -5.84 -2.42 -15.04
CA THR A 113 -5.00 -3.49 -14.48
C THR A 113 -4.08 -2.94 -13.39
N GLU A 114 -3.48 -1.76 -13.61
CA GLU A 114 -2.62 -1.10 -12.62
C GLU A 114 -3.40 -0.65 -11.39
N ASN A 115 -4.57 -0.04 -11.56
CA ASN A 115 -5.39 0.46 -10.46
C ASN A 115 -5.93 -0.68 -9.59
N ILE A 116 -6.46 -1.75 -10.20
CA ILE A 116 -6.97 -2.90 -9.43
C ILE A 116 -5.84 -3.60 -8.68
N TYR A 117 -4.71 -3.80 -9.34
CA TYR A 117 -3.55 -4.39 -8.69
C TYR A 117 -3.11 -3.55 -7.48
N THR A 118 -2.98 -2.24 -7.68
CA THR A 118 -2.54 -1.30 -6.65
C THR A 118 -3.54 -1.24 -5.49
N LEU A 119 -4.84 -1.17 -5.78
CA LEU A 119 -5.88 -1.08 -4.76
C LEU A 119 -5.98 -2.38 -3.95
N ALA A 120 -6.04 -3.54 -4.62
CA ALA A 120 -6.19 -4.83 -3.96
C ALA A 120 -4.96 -5.18 -3.11
N ILE A 121 -3.76 -5.02 -3.66
CA ILE A 121 -2.52 -5.28 -2.93
C ILE A 121 -2.27 -4.22 -1.85
N GLY A 122 -2.59 -2.96 -2.13
CA GLY A 122 -2.47 -1.86 -1.16
C GLY A 122 -3.39 -2.05 0.05
N LEU A 123 -4.63 -2.49 -0.16
CA LEU A 123 -5.56 -2.77 0.94
C LEU A 123 -5.08 -3.96 1.80
N LEU A 124 -4.67 -5.05 1.15
CA LEU A 124 -4.11 -6.22 1.85
C LEU A 124 -2.88 -5.83 2.67
N ASN A 125 -2.01 -4.99 2.10
CA ASN A 125 -0.85 -4.43 2.78
C ASN A 125 -1.24 -3.66 4.03
N ALA A 126 -2.12 -2.67 3.87
CA ALA A 126 -2.53 -1.81 4.96
C ALA A 126 -3.06 -2.64 6.15
N PHE A 127 -3.87 -3.67 5.84
CA PHE A 127 -4.40 -4.58 6.85
C PHE A 127 -3.31 -5.37 7.58
N VAL A 128 -2.41 -6.06 6.86
CA VAL A 128 -1.38 -6.88 7.51
C VAL A 128 -0.32 -6.02 8.19
N SER A 129 -0.02 -4.84 7.65
CA SER A 129 0.84 -3.85 8.29
C SER A 129 0.27 -3.47 9.65
N LEU A 130 -1.01 -3.10 9.69
CA LEU A 130 -1.70 -2.71 10.92
C LEU A 130 -1.61 -3.83 11.96
N VAL A 131 -1.97 -5.07 11.59
CA VAL A 131 -1.91 -6.22 12.51
C VAL A 131 -0.47 -6.45 13.01
N SER A 132 0.51 -6.42 12.12
CA SER A 132 1.91 -6.68 12.46
C SER A 132 2.47 -5.61 13.40
N TYR A 133 2.20 -4.33 13.14
CA TYR A 133 2.65 -3.24 14.01
C TYR A 133 1.96 -3.26 15.36
N VAL A 134 0.66 -3.61 15.42
CA VAL A 134 -0.03 -3.81 16.70
C VAL A 134 0.65 -4.92 17.51
N ILE A 135 1.01 -6.05 16.89
CA ILE A 135 1.72 -7.15 17.56
C ILE A 135 3.10 -6.71 18.03
N VAL A 136 3.89 -6.03 17.20
CA VAL A 136 5.23 -5.54 17.55
C VAL A 136 5.15 -4.55 18.71
N LEU A 137 4.24 -3.57 18.64
CA LEU A 137 4.04 -2.61 19.72
C LEU A 137 3.58 -3.30 21.00
N TRP A 138 2.70 -4.30 20.90
CA TRP A 138 2.26 -5.07 22.07
C TRP A 138 3.41 -5.86 22.69
N SER A 139 4.28 -6.46 21.87
CA SER A 139 5.45 -7.22 22.31
C SER A 139 6.53 -6.34 22.92
N LEU A 140 6.70 -5.10 22.44
CA LEU A 140 7.72 -4.16 22.91
C LEU A 140 7.22 -3.25 24.02
N SER A 141 5.89 -3.10 24.17
CA SER A 141 5.30 -2.26 25.20
C SER A 141 5.59 -2.85 26.58
N GLY A 142 6.55 -2.26 27.28
CA GLY A 142 6.79 -2.52 28.69
C GLY A 142 5.55 -2.21 29.53
N MET A 143 5.48 -2.83 30.72
CA MET A 143 4.42 -2.54 31.70
C MET A 143 4.75 -1.20 32.37
N ILE A 144 4.07 -0.13 31.95
CA ILE A 144 4.18 1.18 32.61
C ILE A 144 3.21 1.17 33.79
N ARG A 145 3.76 1.18 35.02
CA ARG A 145 2.96 1.34 36.24
C ARG A 145 2.79 2.82 36.51
N ILE A 146 1.59 3.35 36.29
CA ILE A 146 1.27 4.73 36.66
C ILE A 146 0.83 4.71 38.12
N LYS A 147 1.67 5.27 39.01
CA LYS A 147 1.32 5.44 40.43
C LYS A 147 0.47 6.71 40.56
N ILE A 148 -0.84 6.55 40.70
CA ILE A 148 -1.79 7.67 40.86
C ILE A 148 -1.89 8.07 42.35
N THR A 149 -1.61 7.13 43.27
CA THR A 149 -1.63 7.32 44.73
C THR A 149 -0.63 6.34 45.37
N PRO A 150 -0.05 6.59 46.57
CA PRO A 150 0.91 5.67 47.21
C PRO A 150 0.44 4.21 47.32
N ASN A 151 -0.89 4.00 47.43
CA ASN A 151 -1.52 2.68 47.52
C ASN A 151 -2.29 2.23 46.26
N PHE A 152 -2.26 3.01 45.16
CA PHE A 152 -3.00 2.67 43.95
C PHE A 152 -2.09 2.82 42.72
N SER A 153 -1.55 1.70 42.25
CA SER A 153 -0.85 1.60 40.97
C SER A 153 -1.78 1.01 39.94
N PHE A 154 -2.08 1.77 38.88
CA PHE A 154 -2.83 1.27 37.74
C PHE A 154 -1.84 0.77 36.68
N GLU A 155 -2.00 -0.49 36.28
CA GLU A 155 -1.13 -1.13 35.28
C GLU A 155 -1.88 -1.22 33.95
N ILE A 156 -1.45 -0.42 32.97
CA ILE A 156 -2.01 -0.47 31.62
C ILE A 156 -1.05 -1.26 30.75
N LYS A 157 -1.37 -2.53 30.50
CA LYS A 157 -0.68 -3.31 29.47
C LYS A 157 -0.99 -2.72 28.09
N GLY A 158 0.02 -2.59 27.24
CA GLY A 158 -0.15 -2.11 25.87
C GLY A 158 -0.43 -0.60 25.74
N LEU A 159 0.02 0.24 26.69
CA LEU A 159 -0.23 1.69 26.66
C LEU A 159 0.19 2.33 25.33
N MET A 160 1.31 1.89 24.74
CA MET A 160 1.77 2.38 23.43
C MET A 160 0.74 2.16 22.31
N VAL A 161 0.01 1.03 22.33
CA VAL A 161 -1.02 0.71 21.33
C VAL A 161 -2.22 1.64 21.49
N TRP A 162 -2.69 1.83 22.72
CA TRP A 162 -3.80 2.73 23.01
C TRP A 162 -3.49 4.17 22.65
N SER A 163 -2.29 4.66 22.99
CA SER A 163 -1.83 5.99 22.59
C SER A 163 -1.79 6.16 21.07
N ALA A 164 -1.27 5.17 20.35
CA ALA A 164 -1.22 5.20 18.89
C ALA A 164 -2.63 5.23 18.26
N LEU A 165 -3.58 4.43 18.79
CA LEU A 165 -4.96 4.42 18.31
C LEU A 165 -5.67 5.76 18.53
N ILE A 166 -5.51 6.38 19.71
CA ILE A 166 -6.09 7.68 20.00
C ILE A 166 -5.52 8.75 19.05
N TYR A 167 -4.19 8.78 18.89
CA TYR A 167 -3.53 9.71 18.00
C TYR A 167 -4.00 9.56 16.54
N ALA A 168 -4.06 8.32 16.05
CA ALA A 168 -4.52 8.02 14.69
C ALA A 168 -6.00 8.38 14.48
N GLY A 169 -6.86 8.10 15.46
CA GLY A 169 -8.28 8.44 15.42
C GLY A 169 -8.49 9.96 15.34
N LEU A 170 -7.84 10.72 16.23
CA LEU A 170 -7.90 12.19 16.21
C LEU A 170 -7.37 12.77 14.90
N GLY A 171 -6.22 12.26 14.42
CA GLY A 171 -5.65 12.67 13.14
C GLY A 171 -6.62 12.43 11.99
N THR A 172 -7.23 11.25 11.91
CA THR A 172 -8.18 10.89 10.85
C THR A 172 -9.41 11.81 10.85
N VAL A 173 -9.94 12.14 12.03
CA VAL A 173 -11.07 13.08 12.16
C VAL A 173 -10.68 14.46 11.65
N ILE A 174 -9.54 14.99 12.09
CA ILE A 174 -9.05 16.31 11.67
C ILE A 174 -8.81 16.35 10.16
N THR A 175 -8.13 15.34 9.60
CA THR A 175 -7.87 15.25 8.16
C THR A 175 -9.17 15.17 7.36
N ASN A 176 -10.18 14.41 7.82
CA ASN A 176 -11.46 14.30 7.13
C ASN A 176 -12.24 15.63 7.16
N LEU A 177 -12.20 16.36 8.29
CA LEU A 177 -12.84 17.68 8.40
C LEU A 177 -12.20 18.70 7.44
N ILE A 178 -10.87 18.74 7.36
CA ILE A 178 -10.14 19.64 6.45
C ILE A 178 -10.31 19.21 4.98
N GLY A 179 -10.21 17.90 4.71
CA GLY A 179 -10.29 17.34 3.35
C GLY A 179 -11.64 17.57 2.68
N ARG A 180 -12.73 17.57 3.44
CA ARG A 180 -14.07 17.92 2.93
C ARG A 180 -14.14 19.33 2.36
N ALA A 181 -13.42 20.29 2.93
CA ALA A 181 -13.36 21.66 2.40
C ALA A 181 -12.60 21.74 1.06
N LEU A 182 -11.53 20.94 0.90
CA LEU A 182 -10.72 20.92 -0.33
C LEU A 182 -11.43 20.32 -1.55
N PHE A 183 -12.34 19.35 -1.34
CA PHE A 183 -13.04 18.69 -2.44
C PHE A 183 -13.87 19.68 -3.26
N HIS A 184 -14.51 20.65 -2.59
CA HIS A 184 -15.28 21.68 -3.26
C HIS A 184 -14.39 22.61 -4.11
N LEU A 185 -13.19 22.96 -3.63
CA LEU A 185 -12.26 23.80 -4.39
C LEU A 185 -11.68 23.08 -5.62
N LYS A 186 -11.32 21.79 -5.51
CA LYS A 186 -10.81 21.02 -6.65
C LYS A 186 -11.84 20.88 -7.77
N TYR A 187 -13.11 20.67 -7.43
CA TYR A 187 -14.18 20.59 -8.41
C TYR A 187 -14.37 21.90 -9.20
N VAL A 188 -14.19 23.06 -8.53
CA VAL A 188 -14.24 24.37 -9.19
C VAL A 188 -13.02 24.59 -10.07
N GLN A 189 -11.86 24.02 -9.73
CA GLN A 189 -10.60 24.19 -10.47
C GLN A 189 -10.50 23.30 -11.71
N GLU A 190 -11.16 22.13 -11.73
CA GLU A 190 -11.28 21.26 -12.93
C GLU A 190 -12.39 21.71 -13.89
N ALA A 191 -13.25 22.65 -13.48
CA ALA A 191 -14.32 23.20 -14.29
C ALA A 191 -13.90 24.42 -15.14
N PHE A 192 -12.66 24.90 -15.01
CA PHE A 192 -12.02 25.95 -15.83
C PHE A 192 -10.83 25.37 -16.60
#